data_AF-T1CNN1-F1
#
_entry.id   AF-T1CNN1-F1
#
_cell.length_a   1.000
_cell.length_b   1.000
_cell.length_c   1.000
_cell.angle_alpha   90.00
_cell.angle_beta   90.00
_cell.angle_gamma   90.00
#
_symmetry.space_group_name_H-M   'P 1'
#
loop_
_entity.id
_entity.type
_entity.pdbx_description
1 polymer ?
#
loop_
_entity_poly.entity_id
_entity_poly.type
_entity_poly.pdbx_seq_one_letter_code
_entity_poly.pdbx_strand_id
1 'polypeptide(L)' 'MAPDGYVADKSYMAIYVGDYDSAAWLYQMLPTMWTDPARGSIPLGWAFDPNLSDRFAPGMVYARDTKTPTITL' A
#
# COMPACT_ATOMS: atom_id res chain seq x y z
N MET A 1 15.68 -10.00 -17.09
CA MET A 1 16.90 -10.27 -17.87
C MET A 1 16.89 -9.38 -19.09
N ALA A 2 18.04 -8.84 -19.47
CA ALA A 2 18.23 -8.30 -20.81
C ALA A 2 18.16 -9.45 -21.85
N PRO A 3 17.91 -9.15 -23.13
CA PRO A 3 17.75 -10.17 -24.18
C PRO A 3 18.96 -11.12 -24.34
N ASP A 4 20.11 -10.70 -23.82
CA ASP A 4 21.39 -11.41 -23.78
C ASP A 4 21.55 -12.34 -22.56
N GLY A 5 20.54 -12.43 -21.69
CA GLY A 5 20.55 -13.26 -20.49
C GLY A 5 21.19 -12.62 -19.26
N TYR A 6 21.70 -11.39 -19.36
CA TYR A 6 22.29 -10.68 -18.22
C TYR A 6 21.25 -9.91 -17.41
N VAL A 7 21.66 -9.43 -16.23
CA VAL A 7 20.85 -8.48 -15.45
C VAL A 7 20.72 -7.21 -16.29
N ALA A 8 19.49 -6.71 -16.45
CA ALA A 8 19.28 -5.47 -17.18
C ALA A 8 19.94 -4.32 -16.43
N ASP A 9 20.60 -3.41 -17.17
CA ASP A 9 21.18 -2.19 -16.61
C ASP A 9 20.07 -1.20 -16.23
N LYS A 10 19.40 -1.52 -15.13
CA LYS A 10 18.25 -0.80 -14.58
C LYS A 10 18.31 -0.87 -13.06
N SER A 11 17.95 0.24 -12.43
CA SER A 11 17.68 0.29 -11.00
C SER A 11 16.19 0.10 -10.75
N TYR A 12 15.86 -0.71 -9.76
CA TYR A 12 14.49 -0.97 -9.32
C TYR A 12 14.34 -0.49 -7.88
N MET A 13 13.25 0.21 -7.58
CA MET A 13 12.92 0.71 -6.26
C MET A 13 11.48 0.34 -5.91
N ALA A 14 11.25 -0.01 -4.65
CA ALA A 14 9.92 -0.19 -4.08
C ALA A 14 9.77 0.75 -2.87
N ILE A 15 8.59 1.33 -2.72
CA ILE A 15 8.24 2.14 -1.54
C ILE A 15 7.33 1.28 -0.66
N TYR A 16 7.84 0.97 0.53
CA TYR A 16 7.12 0.25 1.57
C TYR A 16 6.53 1.25 2.56
N VAL A 17 5.20 1.26 2.67
CA VAL A 17 4.45 2.08 3.61
C VAL A 17 4.16 1.23 4.85
N GLY A 18 5.03 1.37 5.85
CA GLY A 18 4.98 0.63 7.11
C GLY A 18 4.12 1.28 8.19
N ASP A 19 4.24 0.76 9.42
CA ASP A 19 3.51 1.21 10.62
C ASP A 19 2.00 0.99 10.49
N TYR A 20 1.57 -0.21 10.09
CA TYR A 20 0.16 -0.61 9.97
C TYR A 20 -0.13 -1.94 10.69
N ASP A 21 0.49 -2.13 11.85
CA ASP A 21 0.29 -3.25 12.79
C ASP A 21 -0.69 -2.92 13.93
N SER A 22 -1.13 -1.67 14.03
CA SER A 22 -2.09 -1.21 15.04
C SER A 22 -3.42 -0.77 14.43
N ALA A 23 -4.52 -1.35 14.93
CA ALA A 23 -5.88 -0.94 14.54
C ALA A 23 -6.16 0.53 14.85
N ALA A 24 -5.63 1.07 15.95
CA ALA A 24 -5.83 2.47 16.33
C ALA A 24 -5.20 3.41 15.30
N TRP A 25 -3.98 3.09 14.87
CA TRP A 25 -3.28 3.86 13.84
C TRP A 25 -3.98 3.74 12.49
N LEU A 26 -4.31 2.53 12.05
CA LEU A 26 -5.01 2.30 10.79
C LEU A 26 -6.35 3.06 10.76
N TYR A 27 -7.11 3.05 11.86
CA TYR A 27 -8.38 3.77 11.95
C TYR A 27 -8.22 5.29 11.82
N GLN A 28 -7.18 5.87 12.44
CA GLN A 28 -6.97 7.32 12.46
C GLN A 28 -6.29 7.84 11.19
N MET A 29 -5.33 7.10 10.64
CA MET A 29 -4.47 7.58 9.56
C MET A 29 -4.96 7.19 8.18
N LEU A 30 -5.71 6.09 8.05
CA LEU A 30 -6.24 5.68 6.76
C LEU A 30 -7.06 6.80 6.09
N PRO A 31 -8.05 7.45 6.73
CA PRO A 31 -8.85 8.47 6.07
C PRO A 31 -8.02 9.64 5.51
N THR A 32 -7.06 10.13 6.31
CA THR A 32 -6.16 11.21 5.92
C THR A 32 -5.34 10.84 4.68
N MET A 33 -4.70 9.66 4.70
CA MET A 33 -3.88 9.22 3.57
C MET A 33 -4.72 8.84 2.34
N TRP A 34 -5.93 8.33 2.56
CA TRP A 34 -6.82 7.87 1.49
C TRP A 34 -7.52 9.01 0.76
N THR A 35 -7.65 10.16 1.41
CA THR A 35 -8.23 11.38 0.83
C THR A 35 -7.19 12.35 0.30
N ASP A 36 -5.89 12.05 0.46
CA ASP A 36 -4.81 12.87 -0.09
C ASP A 36 -4.95 12.97 -1.63
N PRO A 37 -4.95 14.19 -2.20
CA PRO A 37 -5.14 14.39 -3.64
C PRO A 37 -3.99 13.82 -4.48
N ALA A 38 -2.81 13.61 -3.91
CA ALA A 38 -1.68 12.95 -4.56
C ALA A 38 -1.74 11.43 -4.48
N ARG A 39 -2.75 10.83 -3.81
CA ARG A 39 -2.88 9.38 -3.72
C ARG A 39 -2.92 8.74 -5.11
N GLY A 40 -2.03 7.79 -5.29
CA GLY A 40 -1.91 7.04 -6.53
C GLY A 40 -1.03 7.69 -7.61
N SER A 41 -0.41 8.84 -7.34
CA SER A 41 0.57 9.47 -8.22
C SER A 41 1.86 8.65 -8.39
N ILE A 42 2.22 7.83 -7.39
CA ILE A 42 3.37 6.93 -7.42
C ILE A 42 3.00 5.53 -6.88
N PRO A 43 3.76 4.47 -7.24
CA PRO A 43 3.53 3.15 -6.68
C PRO A 43 3.86 3.08 -5.19
N LEU A 44 2.94 2.55 -4.39
CA LEU A 44 3.09 2.38 -2.95
C LEU A 44 2.61 0.98 -2.51
N GLY A 45 3.46 0.25 -1.80
CA GLY A 45 3.12 -1.02 -1.17
C GLY A 45 2.82 -0.82 0.32
N TRP A 46 1.57 -1.07 0.72
CA TRP A 46 1.07 -0.83 2.07
C TRP A 46 1.06 -2.10 2.90
N ALA A 47 1.53 -2.02 4.14
CA ALA A 47 1.77 -3.18 4.98
C ALA A 47 0.69 -3.40 6.04
N PHE A 48 -0.57 -3.51 5.62
CA PHE A 48 -1.67 -3.76 6.56
C PHE A 48 -1.50 -5.13 7.22
N ASP A 49 -1.41 -5.16 8.55
CA ASP A 49 -1.43 -6.42 9.28
C ASP A 49 -2.79 -7.11 9.05
N PRO A 50 -2.82 -8.34 8.50
CA PRO A 50 -4.05 -9.07 8.22
C PRO A 50 -4.89 -9.34 9.49
N ASN A 51 -4.26 -9.41 10.67
CA ASN A 51 -4.98 -9.59 11.94
C ASN A 51 -5.87 -8.38 12.29
N LEU A 52 -5.63 -7.21 11.67
CA LEU A 52 -6.48 -6.04 11.87
C LEU A 52 -7.87 -6.20 11.24
N SER A 53 -8.09 -7.22 10.42
CA SER A 53 -9.42 -7.57 9.90
C SER A 53 -10.41 -7.86 11.02
N ASP A 54 -9.97 -8.46 12.14
CA ASP A 54 -10.82 -8.73 13.31
C ASP A 54 -11.25 -7.44 14.05
N ARG A 55 -10.55 -6.32 13.83
CA ARG A 55 -10.76 -5.06 14.55
C ARG A 55 -11.29 -3.94 13.66
N PHE A 56 -10.97 -3.96 12.38
CA PHE A 56 -11.29 -2.92 11.41
C PHE A 56 -11.51 -3.47 9.99
N ALA A 57 -12.18 -4.62 9.87
CA ALA A 57 -12.57 -5.21 8.58
C ALA A 57 -13.20 -4.20 7.58
N PRO A 58 -14.18 -3.34 7.97
CA PRO A 58 -14.80 -2.42 7.01
C PRO A 58 -13.81 -1.45 6.37
N GLY A 59 -12.82 -0.96 7.13
CA GLY A 59 -11.80 -0.07 6.59
C GLY A 59 -10.84 -0.76 5.63
N MET A 60 -10.49 -2.03 5.91
CA MET A 60 -9.66 -2.84 5.02
C MET A 60 -10.38 -3.18 3.72
N VAL A 61 -11.68 -3.49 3.77
CA VAL A 61 -12.52 -3.68 2.57
C VAL A 61 -12.60 -2.39 1.77
N TYR A 62 -12.92 -1.26 2.43
CA TYR A 62 -12.96 0.05 1.79
C TYR A 62 -11.65 0.39 1.08
N ALA A 63 -10.51 0.20 1.75
CA ALA A 63 -9.19 0.43 1.15
C ALA A 63 -8.97 -0.49 -0.06
N ARG A 64 -9.31 -1.78 0.03
CA ARG A 64 -9.12 -2.71 -1.08
C ARG A 64 -9.97 -2.35 -2.30
N ASP A 65 -11.22 -1.95 -2.09
CA ASP A 65 -12.17 -1.64 -3.17
C ASP A 65 -11.89 -0.30 -3.84
N THR A 66 -11.29 0.64 -3.11
CA THR A 66 -11.06 2.02 -3.60
C THR A 66 -9.58 2.35 -3.85
N LYS A 67 -8.71 1.35 -3.82
CA LYS A 67 -7.28 1.52 -4.14
C LYS A 67 -7.10 1.95 -5.60
N THR A 68 -6.11 2.80 -5.86
CA THR A 68 -5.68 3.10 -7.22
C THR A 68 -4.86 1.92 -7.79
N PRO A 69 -4.68 1.82 -9.11
CA PRO A 69 -3.85 0.77 -9.71
C PRO A 69 -2.39 0.75 -9.21
N THR A 70 -1.89 1.89 -8.75
CA THR A 70 -0.55 2.09 -8.20
C THR A 70 -0.39 1.64 -6.74
N ILE A 71 -1.48 1.25 -6.06
CA ILE A 71 -1.44 0.77 -4.67
C ILE A 71 -1.52 -0.77 -4.60
N THR A 72 -0.62 -1.35 -3.80
CA THR A 72 -0.64 -2.76 -3.38
C THR A 72 -0.93 -2.83 -1.87
N LEU A 73 -1.80 -3.77 -1.47
CA LEU A 73 -2.28 -4.04 -0.10
C LEU A 73 -2.14 -5.53 0.21
#